data_AF-A0A957V2V7-F1
#
_entry.id   AF-A0A957V2V7-F1
#
_cell.length_a   1.000
_cell.length_b   1.000
_cell.length_c   1.000
_cell.angle_alpha   90.00
_cell.angle_beta   90.00
_cell.angle_gamma   90.00
#
_symmetry.space_group_name_H-M   'P 1'
#
loop_
_entity.id
_entity.type
_entity.pdbx_description
1 polymer ?
#
loop_
_entity_poly.entity_id
_entity_poly.type
_entity_poly.pdbx_seq_one_letter_code
_entity_poly.pdbx_strand_id
1 'polypeptide(L)' 'LYQIVVTNNGPSDAQNVVVTDTLPLSTTYAGGDAACSAVGQTVTCVVGTLA' A
#
# COMPACT_ATOMS: atom_id res chain seq x y z
N LEU A 1 1.97 4.77 14.98
CA LEU A 1 1.20 3.89 14.08
C LEU A 1 0.67 4.77 12.96
N TYR A 2 0.76 4.35 11.70
CA TYR A 2 0.33 5.09 10.52
C TYR A 2 -0.60 4.19 9.68
N GLN A 3 -1.55 4.79 8.96
CA GLN A 3 -2.53 4.06 8.16
C GLN A 3 -2.71 4.75 6.81
N ILE A 4 -2.65 3.97 5.73
CA ILE A 4 -3.05 4.36 4.38
C ILE A 4 -4.41 3.73 4.12
N VAL A 5 -5.38 4.51 3.68
CA VAL A 5 -6.69 4.02 3.24
C VAL A 5 -6.84 4.31 1.75
N VAL A 6 -7.15 3.27 0.98
CA VAL A 6 -7.37 3.36 -0.46
C VAL A 6 -8.82 2.97 -0.74
N THR A 7 -9.54 3.80 -1.49
CA THR A 7 -10.95 3.59 -1.84
C THR A 7 -11.13 3.79 -3.33
N ASN A 8 -11.77 2.83 -4.00
CA ASN A 8 -12.31 3.03 -5.34
C ASN A 8 -13.74 3.59 -5.20
N ASN A 9 -14.04 4.70 -5.88
CA ASN A 9 -15.36 5.33 -5.80
C ASN A 9 -16.27 4.92 -6.98
N GLY A 10 -15.91 3.89 -7.74
CA GLY A 10 -16.73 3.30 -8.79
C GLY A 10 -16.92 4.19 -10.03
N PRO A 11 -17.84 3.80 -10.95
CA PRO A 11 -18.78 2.67 -10.85
C PRO A 11 -18.16 1.30 -11.16
N SER A 12 -16.92 1.26 -11.67
CA SER A 12 -16.24 0.03 -12.09
C SER A 12 -15.06 -0.29 -11.18
N ASP A 13 -14.70 -1.57 -11.10
CA ASP A 13 -13.55 -2.06 -10.35
C ASP A 13 -12.23 -1.46 -10.86
N ALA A 14 -11.36 -1.08 -9.92
CA ALA A 14 -9.99 -0.71 -10.22
C ALA A 14 -9.11 -1.97 -10.28
N GLN A 15 -8.55 -2.24 -11.46
CA GLN A 15 -7.70 -3.41 -11.71
C GLN A 15 -6.22 -3.09 -11.50
N ASN A 16 -5.46 -4.08 -11.02
CA ASN A 16 -4.01 -4.01 -10.82
C ASN A 16 -3.56 -2.83 -9.94
N VAL A 17 -4.30 -2.55 -8.87
CA VAL A 17 -3.99 -1.49 -7.92
C VAL A 17 -2.71 -1.83 -7.16
N VAL A 18 -1.76 -0.89 -7.17
CA VAL A 18 -0.50 -0.96 -6.43
C VAL A 18 -0.32 0.34 -5.66
N VAL A 19 0.01 0.23 -4.38
CA VAL A 19 0.35 1.37 -3.51
C VAL A 19 1.85 1.33 -3.22
N THR A 20 2.52 2.46 -3.38
CA THR A 20 3.94 2.61 -3.04
C THR A 20 4.11 3.73 -2.04
N ASP A 21 4.76 3.44 -0.92
CA ASP A 21 5.12 4.42 0.11
C ASP A 21 6.63 4.40 0.34
N THR A 22 7.25 5.59 0.37
CA THR A 22 8.68 5.72 0.65
C THR A 22 8.87 6.31 2.03
N LEU A 23 9.33 5.45 2.95
CA LEU A 23 9.52 5.75 4.34
C LEU A 23 10.67 6.76 4.54
N PRO A 24 10.46 7.84 5.31
CA PRO A 24 11.55 8.72 5.73
C PRO A 24 12.67 7.94 6.41
N LEU A 25 13.91 8.41 6.30
CA LEU A 25 15.10 7.72 6.84
C LEU A 25 15.03 7.46 8.35
N SER A 26 14.25 8.25 9.09
CA SER A 26 14.04 8.10 10.54
C SER A 26 12.94 7.09 10.91
N THR A 27 12.40 6.37 9.94
CA THR A 27 11.30 5.42 10.14
C THR A 27 11.67 4.03 9.63
N THR A 28 11.04 3.01 10.22
CA THR A 28 11.26 1.61 9.86
C THR A 28 9.92 0.95 9.66
N TYR A 29 9.84 0.07 8.65
CA TYR A 29 8.66 -0.75 8.43
C TYR A 29 8.48 -1.75 9.58
N ALA A 30 7.38 -1.63 10.32
CA ALA A 30 7.08 -2.48 11.47
C ALA A 30 6.03 -3.56 11.17
N GLY A 31 5.59 -3.68 9.91
CA GLY A 31 4.48 -4.53 9.48
C GLY A 31 3.30 -3.72 8.93
N GLY A 32 2.41 -4.41 8.21
CA GLY A 32 1.23 -3.84 7.56
C GLY A 32 0.32 -4.94 7.02
N ASP A 33 -0.55 -4.60 6.08
CA ASP A 33 -1.43 -5.58 5.44
C ASP A 33 -0.64 -6.68 4.71
N ALA A 34 -1.25 -7.87 4.59
CA ALA A 34 -0.62 -9.03 3.95
C ALA A 34 -0.24 -8.80 2.48
N ALA A 35 -0.88 -7.82 1.82
CA ALA A 35 -0.57 -7.40 0.46
C ALA A 35 0.72 -6.55 0.37
N CYS A 36 1.25 -6.09 1.50
CA CYS A 36 2.39 -5.19 1.59
C CYS A 36 3.70 -5.93 1.87
N SER A 37 4.77 -5.44 1.25
CA SER A 37 6.14 -5.85 1.54
C SER A 37 7.07 -4.64 1.48
N ALA A 38 8.16 -4.66 2.25
CA ALA A 38 9.13 -3.59 2.28
C ALA A 38 10.48 -4.05 1.73
N VAL A 39 11.05 -3.27 0.83
CA VAL A 39 12.44 -3.43 0.34
C VAL A 39 13.18 -2.13 0.63
N GLY A 40 14.11 -2.18 1.59
CA GLY A 40 14.73 -0.97 2.13
C GLY A 40 13.67 -0.06 2.77
N GLN A 41 13.61 1.19 2.31
CA GLN A 41 12.63 2.19 2.77
C GLN A 41 11.37 2.23 1.92
N THR A 42 11.24 1.41 0.88
CA THR A 42 10.06 1.42 0.01
C THR A 42 9.12 0.29 0.39
N VAL A 43 7.91 0.65 0.84
CA VAL A 43 6.81 -0.26 1.08
C VAL A 43 5.96 -0.32 -0.18
N THR A 44 5.76 -1.51 -0.72
CA THR A 44 4.89 -1.74 -1.88
C THR A 44 3.77 -2.70 -1.49
N CYS A 45 2.52 -2.29 -1.73
CA CYS A 45 1.34 -3.10 -1.50
C CYS A 45 0.65 -3.41 -2.83
N VAL A 46 0.58 -4.70 -3.17
CA VAL A 46 -0.12 -5.16 -4.38
C VAL A 46 -1.56 -5.51 -3.98
N VAL A 47 -2.44 -4.53 -4.10
CA VAL A 47 -3.86 -4.66 -3.71
C VAL A 47 -4.63 -5.52 -4.72
N GLY A 48 -4.24 -5.49 -5.99
CA GLY A 48 -4.87 -6.29 -7.04
C GLY A 48 -6.15 -5.64 -7.55
N THR A 49 -7.31 -6.23 -7.28
CA THR A 49 -8.61 -5.66 -7.68
C THR A 49 -9.25 -4.94 -6.50
N LEU A 50 -9.67 -3.69 -6.69
CA LEU A 50 -10.38 -2.90 -5.71
C LEU A 50 -11.74 -2.48 -6.28
N ALA A 51 -12.80 -3.10 -5.76
CA ALA A 51 -14.19 -2.76 -6.09
C ALA A 51 -14.58 -1.40 -5.48
#